data_AF-A0A7G4REF3-F1
#
_entry.id   AF-A0A7G4REF3-F1
#
_cell.length_a   1.000
_cell.length_b   1.000
_cell.length_c   1.000
_cell.angle_alpha   90.00
_cell.angle_beta   90.00
_cell.angle_gamma   90.00
#
_symmetry.space_group_name_H-M   'P 1'
#
loop_
_entity.id
_entity.type
_entity.pdbx_description
1 polymer ?
#
loop_
_entity_poly.entity_id
_entity_poly.type
_entity_poly.pdbx_seq_one_letter_code
_entity_poly.pdbx_strand_id
1 'polypeptide(L)'
;MHMAYVNTHQQNHTILDCSLCVDDETKAEIVKRLLSTLSYTNSADIISITLFCLGVLHTGLQADEITFQNGLEYLQQALTHRNKQAVHYLARIYSGCHQYRGTLSLNDEEPAIHYYLTSFKLDSYEALNDLMSSLRLGEGDISKDKDRWYQFFIQLFLEAAKNENLELIPHLIRCLIQQNYVLSKTEPFLVMAAEIIHSWMTTSYWKPRYTRLVQGYLEQEQKKGNQGTLYLFYKLDFSKSSTGTHFFNSKNSLSNDDWKFIQSIEQLHKELDIELPVQNKMDEKYKTFSVL
;
A
#
# COMPACT_ATOMS: atom_id res chain seq x y z
N MET A 1 -4.37 -22.37 3.01
CA MET A 1 -4.73 -20.99 3.45
C MET A 1 -4.67 -20.79 4.96
N HIS A 2 -5.52 -21.42 5.80
CA HIS A 2 -5.46 -21.24 7.27
C HIS A 2 -4.05 -21.47 7.84
N MET A 3 -3.38 -22.55 7.40
CA MET A 3 -2.00 -22.84 7.80
C MET A 3 -0.98 -21.79 7.37
N ALA A 4 -1.12 -21.21 6.17
CA ALA A 4 -0.27 -20.11 5.72
C ALA A 4 -0.54 -18.84 6.56
N TYR A 5 -1.79 -18.61 6.95
CA TYR A 5 -2.18 -17.52 7.84
C TYR A 5 -1.57 -17.69 9.25
N VAL A 6 -1.72 -18.86 9.87
CA VAL A 6 -1.12 -19.17 11.19
C VAL A 6 0.39 -19.02 11.13
N ASN A 7 1.03 -19.54 10.07
CA ASN A 7 2.46 -19.39 9.86
C ASN A 7 2.90 -17.95 9.61
N THR A 8 2.01 -16.99 9.36
CA THR A 8 2.37 -15.58 9.15
C THR A 8 1.95 -14.68 10.30
N HIS A 9 1.29 -15.22 11.33
CA HIS A 9 0.70 -14.48 12.45
C HIS A 9 0.95 -15.16 13.81
N GLN A 10 2.04 -15.92 13.95
CA GLN A 10 2.32 -16.73 15.16
C GLN A 10 2.32 -15.91 16.46
N GLN A 11 2.71 -14.62 16.42
CA GLN A 11 2.70 -13.74 17.60
C GLN A 11 1.29 -13.34 18.07
N ASN A 12 0.30 -13.41 17.19
CA ASN A 12 -1.10 -13.04 17.48
C ASN A 12 -1.96 -14.25 17.83
N HIS A 13 -1.42 -15.47 17.74
CA HIS A 13 -2.13 -16.70 18.08
C HIS A 13 -1.67 -17.20 19.44
N THR A 14 -2.56 -17.10 20.44
CA THR A 14 -2.45 -17.96 21.63
C THR A 14 -2.66 -19.40 21.17
N ILE A 15 -1.61 -20.21 21.26
CA ILE A 15 -1.48 -21.60 20.80
C ILE A 15 -2.67 -22.51 21.21
N LEU A 16 -3.47 -22.10 22.18
CA LEU A 16 -4.53 -22.90 22.82
C LEU A 16 -5.78 -23.15 21.96
N ASP A 17 -6.08 -22.35 20.93
CA ASP A 17 -7.41 -22.41 20.27
C ASP A 17 -7.43 -23.03 18.87
N CYS A 18 -6.30 -23.52 18.35
CA CYS A 18 -6.29 -24.23 17.06
C CYS A 18 -5.70 -25.63 17.25
N SER A 19 -6.56 -26.65 17.18
CA SER A 19 -6.16 -28.07 17.18
C SER A 19 -5.29 -28.48 15.99
N LEU A 20 -5.10 -27.55 15.04
CA LEU A 20 -4.20 -27.67 13.90
C LEU A 20 -2.93 -26.83 14.07
N CYS A 21 -2.65 -26.23 15.24
CA CYS A 21 -1.38 -25.55 15.49
C CYS A 21 -0.26 -26.60 15.62
N VAL A 22 0.46 -26.69 14.52
CA VAL A 22 1.33 -27.75 14.01
C VAL A 22 2.58 -27.99 14.85
N ASP A 23 2.75 -29.23 15.31
CA ASP A 23 4.08 -29.79 15.57
C ASP A 23 4.83 -30.03 14.25
N ASP A 24 6.16 -30.19 14.30
CA ASP A 24 6.98 -30.34 13.10
C ASP A 24 6.56 -31.53 12.22
N GLU A 25 6.01 -32.58 12.83
CA GLU A 25 5.49 -33.77 12.15
C GLU A 25 4.29 -33.43 11.25
N THR A 26 3.36 -32.62 11.77
CA THR A 26 2.22 -32.13 11.01
C THR A 26 2.65 -31.20 9.87
N LYS A 27 3.74 -30.43 10.04
CA LYS A 27 4.26 -29.53 8.99
C LYS A 27 4.79 -30.33 7.81
N ALA A 28 5.60 -31.35 8.08
CA ALA A 28 6.20 -32.21 7.06
C ALA A 28 5.14 -32.96 6.25
N GLU A 29 4.10 -33.49 6.91
CA GLU A 29 2.99 -34.16 6.23
C GLU A 29 2.17 -33.19 5.37
N ILE A 30 1.95 -31.96 5.82
CA ILE A 30 1.29 -30.92 5.01
C ILE A 30 2.11 -30.60 3.76
N VAL A 31 3.43 -30.38 3.90
CA VAL A 31 4.31 -30.12 2.75
C VAL A 31 4.25 -31.28 1.76
N LYS A 32 4.31 -32.53 2.23
CA LYS A 32 4.17 -33.72 1.39
C LYS A 32 2.85 -33.76 0.63
N ARG A 33 1.73 -33.44 1.29
CA ARG A 33 0.41 -33.38 0.64
C ARG A 33 0.33 -32.26 -0.41
N LEU A 34 0.91 -31.10 -0.13
CA LEU A 34 0.96 -29.99 -1.09
C LEU A 34 1.80 -30.36 -2.32
N LEU A 35 2.96 -30.99 -2.13
CA LEU A 35 3.79 -31.48 -3.24
C LEU A 35 3.08 -32.56 -4.08
N SER A 36 2.38 -33.48 -3.41
CA SER A 36 1.52 -34.46 -4.10
C SER A 36 0.42 -33.76 -4.90
N THR A 37 -0.25 -32.76 -4.31
CA THR A 37 -1.28 -31.96 -4.99
C THR A 37 -0.74 -31.30 -6.26
N LEU A 38 0.45 -30.70 -6.23
CA LEU A 38 1.08 -30.12 -7.43
C LEU A 38 1.31 -31.15 -8.54
N SER A 39 1.61 -32.41 -8.17
CA SER A 39 1.93 -33.46 -9.14
C SER A 39 0.69 -34.03 -9.85
N TYR A 40 -0.48 -33.94 -9.23
CA TYR A 40 -1.70 -34.60 -9.71
C TYR A 40 -2.80 -33.65 -10.17
N THR A 41 -2.69 -32.35 -9.88
CA THR A 41 -3.70 -31.36 -10.28
C THR A 41 -3.36 -30.71 -11.62
N ASN A 42 -4.39 -30.43 -12.41
CA ASN A 42 -4.30 -29.59 -13.63
C ASN A 42 -4.99 -28.22 -13.44
N SER A 43 -5.54 -27.94 -12.25
CA SER A 43 -6.23 -26.68 -11.99
C SER A 43 -5.22 -25.58 -11.66
N ALA A 44 -5.18 -24.53 -12.49
CA ALA A 44 -4.29 -23.38 -12.30
C ALA A 44 -4.50 -22.70 -10.92
N ASP A 45 -5.74 -22.61 -10.44
CA ASP A 45 -6.05 -22.03 -9.13
C ASP A 45 -5.51 -22.88 -7.98
N ILE A 46 -5.66 -24.21 -8.09
CA ILE A 46 -5.11 -25.14 -7.09
C ILE A 46 -3.59 -25.08 -7.10
N ILE A 47 -2.95 -25.05 -8.28
CA ILE A 47 -1.50 -24.90 -8.43
C ILE A 47 -1.05 -23.60 -7.76
N SER A 48 -1.69 -22.49 -8.11
CA SER A 48 -1.43 -21.15 -7.58
C SER A 48 -1.48 -21.10 -6.05
N ILE A 49 -2.56 -21.62 -5.44
CA ILE A 49 -2.74 -21.65 -3.98
C ILE A 49 -1.73 -22.60 -3.31
N THR A 50 -1.45 -23.74 -3.96
CA THR A 50 -0.52 -24.74 -3.43
C THR A 50 0.91 -24.22 -3.41
N LEU A 51 1.36 -23.61 -4.51
CA LEU A 51 2.64 -22.91 -4.61
C LEU A 51 2.76 -21.80 -3.56
N PHE A 52 1.73 -20.98 -3.40
CA PHE A 52 1.71 -19.96 -2.34
C PHE A 52 1.86 -20.58 -0.95
N CYS A 53 1.10 -21.64 -0.63
CA CYS A 53 1.19 -22.29 0.69
C CYS A 53 2.57 -22.90 0.94
N LEU A 54 3.16 -23.57 -0.07
CA LEU A 54 4.53 -24.08 0.01
C LEU A 54 5.52 -22.94 0.25
N GLY A 55 5.43 -21.87 -0.53
CA GLY A 55 6.27 -20.68 -0.36
C GLY A 55 6.23 -20.11 1.05
N VAL A 56 5.05 -19.95 1.63
CA VAL A 56 4.88 -19.47 3.02
C VAL A 56 5.49 -20.44 4.03
N LEU A 57 5.29 -21.75 3.88
CA LEU A 57 5.80 -22.76 4.82
C LEU A 57 7.34 -22.86 4.79
N HIS A 58 7.92 -22.73 3.60
CA HIS A 58 9.35 -22.82 3.33
C HIS A 58 10.09 -21.51 3.66
N THR A 59 9.41 -20.38 3.78
CA THR A 59 9.99 -19.09 4.22
C THR A 59 9.74 -18.79 5.72
N GLY A 60 9.30 -19.78 6.49
CA GLY A 60 9.04 -19.63 7.93
C GLY A 60 10.31 -19.52 8.80
N LEU A 61 10.12 -19.22 10.10
CA LEU A 61 11.17 -18.91 11.09
C LEU A 61 12.39 -19.84 11.16
N GLN A 62 12.19 -21.13 10.88
CA GLN A 62 13.20 -22.17 11.07
C GLN A 62 13.77 -22.69 9.76
N ALA A 63 13.48 -22.02 8.63
CA ALA A 63 14.02 -22.41 7.35
C ALA A 63 15.53 -22.11 7.29
N ASP A 64 16.32 -23.11 6.88
CA ASP A 64 17.67 -22.86 6.40
C ASP A 64 17.64 -22.10 5.07
N GLU A 65 18.81 -21.62 4.62
CA GLU A 65 18.96 -20.81 3.41
C GLU A 65 18.40 -21.52 2.15
N ILE A 66 18.64 -22.83 2.02
CA ILE A 66 18.18 -23.62 0.88
C ILE A 66 16.65 -23.74 0.89
N THR A 67 16.07 -24.03 2.05
CA THR A 67 14.63 -24.15 2.24
C THR A 67 13.95 -22.81 1.99
N PHE A 68 14.55 -21.71 2.47
CA PHE A 68 14.06 -20.36 2.22
C PHE A 68 14.08 -20.03 0.73
N GLN A 69 15.17 -20.32 0.03
CA GLN A 69 15.31 -20.09 -1.41
C GLN A 69 14.27 -20.89 -2.21
N ASN A 70 14.05 -22.17 -1.87
CA ASN A 70 12.96 -22.97 -2.45
C ASN A 70 11.58 -22.31 -2.20
N GLY A 71 11.39 -21.73 -1.02
CA GLY A 71 10.20 -20.96 -0.69
C GLY A 71 10.00 -19.75 -1.60
N LEU A 72 11.06 -18.98 -1.87
CA LEU A 72 11.01 -17.87 -2.83
C LEU A 72 10.67 -18.34 -4.24
N GLU A 73 11.24 -19.45 -4.70
CA GLU A 73 10.93 -20.03 -6.00
C GLU A 73 9.46 -20.44 -6.11
N TYR A 74 8.89 -21.05 -5.08
CA TYR A 74 7.45 -21.37 -5.07
C TYR A 74 6.58 -20.11 -5.14
N LEU A 75 6.93 -19.04 -4.43
CA LEU A 75 6.21 -17.77 -4.49
C LEU A 75 6.31 -17.11 -5.88
N GLN A 76 7.50 -17.14 -6.48
CA GLN A 76 7.72 -16.65 -7.84
C GLN A 76 6.92 -17.46 -8.86
N GLN A 77 6.85 -18.78 -8.72
CA GLN A 77 5.99 -19.62 -9.56
C GLN A 77 4.50 -19.27 -9.35
N ALA A 78 4.06 -19.05 -8.10
CA ALA A 78 2.69 -18.63 -7.82
C ALA A 78 2.33 -17.27 -8.47
N LEU A 79 3.31 -16.36 -8.59
CA LEU A 79 3.15 -15.09 -9.29
C LEU A 79 2.83 -15.30 -10.78
N THR A 80 3.39 -16.31 -11.43
CA THR A 80 3.06 -16.63 -12.84
C THR A 80 1.59 -17.01 -13.04
N HIS A 81 0.92 -17.43 -11.95
CA HIS A 81 -0.53 -17.68 -11.90
C HIS A 81 -1.33 -16.48 -11.35
N ARG A 82 -0.76 -15.26 -11.38
CA ARG A 82 -1.39 -14.01 -10.90
C ARG A 82 -1.88 -14.10 -9.45
N ASN A 83 -1.18 -14.85 -8.60
CA ASN A 83 -1.55 -14.98 -7.19
C ASN A 83 -1.21 -13.72 -6.40
N LYS A 84 -2.18 -12.81 -6.23
CA LYS A 84 -1.99 -11.56 -5.49
C LYS A 84 -1.44 -11.73 -4.07
N GLN A 85 -1.81 -12.80 -3.38
CA GLN A 85 -1.33 -13.08 -2.04
C GLN A 85 0.16 -13.46 -2.04
N ALA A 86 0.61 -14.23 -3.03
CA ALA A 86 2.02 -14.53 -3.20
C ALA A 86 2.84 -13.28 -3.55
N VAL A 87 2.31 -12.42 -4.43
CA VAL A 87 2.97 -11.15 -4.79
C VAL A 87 3.08 -10.23 -3.56
N HIS A 88 1.99 -10.06 -2.80
CA HIS A 88 2.02 -9.28 -1.56
C HIS A 88 3.02 -9.86 -0.55
N TYR A 89 3.06 -11.18 -0.42
CA TYR A 89 3.95 -11.84 0.52
C TYR A 89 5.42 -11.69 0.14
N LEU A 90 5.76 -11.78 -1.16
CA LEU A 90 7.08 -11.42 -1.68
C LEU A 90 7.43 -9.97 -1.34
N ALA A 91 6.52 -9.03 -1.55
CA ALA A 91 6.74 -7.62 -1.21
C ALA A 91 7.17 -7.45 0.25
N ARG A 92 6.50 -8.15 1.17
CA ARG A 92 6.84 -8.15 2.61
C ARG A 92 8.20 -8.77 2.92
N ILE A 93 8.59 -9.85 2.21
CA ILE A 93 9.92 -10.46 2.38
C ILE A 93 11.01 -9.48 1.96
N TYR A 94 10.84 -8.87 0.79
CA TYR A 94 11.79 -7.91 0.22
C TYR A 94 11.87 -6.62 1.05
N SER A 95 10.76 -6.12 1.59
CA SER A 95 10.76 -4.93 2.46
C SER A 95 11.34 -5.16 3.85
N GLY A 96 11.58 -6.41 4.24
CA GLY A 96 11.96 -6.77 5.60
C GLY A 96 10.85 -6.59 6.64
N CYS A 97 9.62 -6.27 6.22
CA CYS A 97 8.43 -6.27 7.07
C CYS A 97 7.81 -7.67 7.25
N HIS A 98 8.41 -8.69 6.63
CA HIS A 98 8.10 -10.08 6.91
C HIS A 98 8.45 -10.37 8.37
N GLN A 99 7.47 -10.88 9.12
CA GLN A 99 7.47 -10.91 10.59
C GLN A 99 8.55 -11.80 11.22
N TYR A 100 9.42 -12.37 10.40
CA TYR A 100 10.50 -13.23 10.83
C TYR A 100 11.82 -12.52 10.60
N ARG A 101 12.13 -11.65 11.57
CA ARG A 101 13.39 -10.90 11.79
C ARG A 101 14.60 -11.82 12.05
N GLY A 102 14.69 -12.92 11.31
CA GLY A 102 15.86 -13.77 11.20
C GLY A 102 16.66 -13.37 9.95
N THR A 103 17.93 -13.71 9.97
CA THR A 103 19.04 -13.40 9.05
C THR A 103 18.81 -13.44 7.53
N LEU A 104 17.63 -13.82 7.02
CA LEU A 104 17.34 -14.03 5.59
C LEU A 104 16.38 -13.00 4.98
N SER A 105 16.03 -11.93 5.71
CA SER A 105 15.35 -10.78 5.10
C SER A 105 16.26 -10.11 4.07
N LEU A 106 15.73 -9.91 2.85
CA LEU A 106 16.50 -9.36 1.74
C LEU A 106 16.74 -7.85 1.90
N ASN A 107 15.80 -7.12 2.52
CA ASN A 107 15.83 -5.66 2.70
C ASN A 107 16.17 -4.91 1.39
N ASP A 108 15.60 -5.38 0.28
CA ASP A 108 15.78 -4.76 -1.02
C ASP A 108 14.47 -4.05 -1.40
N GLU A 109 14.53 -2.72 -1.30
CA GLU A 109 13.36 -1.84 -1.43
C GLU A 109 12.77 -1.87 -2.84
N GLU A 110 13.62 -1.96 -3.87
CA GLU A 110 13.20 -1.86 -5.27
C GLU A 110 12.24 -3.00 -5.66
N PRO A 111 12.61 -4.28 -5.46
CA PRO A 111 11.66 -5.37 -5.62
C PRO A 111 10.47 -5.28 -4.67
N ALA A 112 10.65 -4.79 -3.44
CA ALA A 112 9.54 -4.67 -2.49
C ALA A 112 8.44 -3.75 -3.03
N ILE A 113 8.81 -2.54 -3.47
CA ILE A 113 7.91 -1.57 -4.08
C ILE A 113 7.25 -2.18 -5.32
N HIS A 114 8.06 -2.79 -6.19
CA HIS A 114 7.56 -3.42 -7.41
C HIS A 114 6.49 -4.48 -7.10
N TYR A 115 6.73 -5.34 -6.12
CA TYR A 115 5.76 -6.36 -5.72
C TYR A 115 4.54 -5.77 -5.03
N TYR A 116 4.67 -4.75 -4.17
CA TYR A 116 3.51 -4.07 -3.58
C TYR A 116 2.60 -3.48 -4.67
N LEU A 117 3.18 -2.77 -5.64
CA LEU A 117 2.45 -2.18 -6.76
C LEU A 117 1.81 -3.26 -7.65
N THR A 118 2.54 -4.34 -7.94
CA THR A 118 2.02 -5.47 -8.74
C THR A 118 0.86 -6.14 -8.02
N SER A 119 0.97 -6.37 -6.71
CA SER A 119 -0.09 -6.96 -5.91
C SER A 119 -1.33 -6.08 -5.85
N PHE A 120 -1.14 -4.77 -5.73
CA PHE A 120 -2.23 -3.79 -5.79
C PHE A 120 -2.95 -3.81 -7.15
N LYS A 121 -2.21 -3.92 -8.26
CA LYS A 121 -2.79 -4.10 -9.61
C LYS A 121 -3.53 -5.43 -9.79
N LEU A 122 -3.30 -6.41 -8.91
CA LEU A 122 -4.05 -7.66 -8.82
C LEU A 122 -5.17 -7.58 -7.77
N ASP A 123 -5.63 -6.38 -7.42
CA ASP A 123 -6.71 -6.11 -6.45
C ASP A 123 -6.38 -6.56 -5.02
N SER A 124 -5.11 -6.48 -4.60
CA SER A 124 -4.73 -6.53 -3.18
C SER A 124 -4.57 -5.12 -2.63
N TYR A 125 -5.64 -4.61 -2.06
CA TYR A 125 -5.66 -3.27 -1.46
C TYR A 125 -4.84 -3.19 -0.17
N GLU A 126 -4.62 -4.33 0.48
CA GLU A 126 -3.73 -4.48 1.64
C GLU A 126 -2.29 -4.17 1.26
N ALA A 127 -1.84 -4.59 0.07
CA ALA A 127 -0.49 -4.31 -0.42
C ALA A 127 -0.20 -2.80 -0.53
N LEU A 128 -1.16 -2.01 -1.02
CA LEU A 128 -1.02 -0.55 -1.08
C LEU A 128 -1.02 0.08 0.32
N ASN A 129 -1.86 -0.41 1.25
CA ASN A 129 -1.85 0.07 2.63
C ASN A 129 -0.49 -0.19 3.29
N ASP A 130 0.08 -1.38 3.10
CA ASP A 130 1.38 -1.75 3.66
C ASP A 130 2.50 -0.90 3.08
N LEU A 131 2.55 -0.74 1.74
CA LEU A 131 3.48 0.15 1.07
C LEU A 131 3.39 1.56 1.67
N MET A 132 2.18 2.11 1.77
CA MET A 132 1.96 3.44 2.33
C MET A 132 2.39 3.57 3.79
N SER A 133 2.25 2.50 4.58
CA SER A 133 2.74 2.49 5.96
C SER A 133 4.26 2.53 6.01
N SER A 134 4.96 1.69 5.24
CA SER A 134 6.43 1.68 5.19
C SER A 134 7.00 3.01 4.70
N LEU A 135 6.43 3.52 3.62
CA LEU A 135 6.72 4.83 3.06
C LEU A 135 6.55 5.93 4.12
N ARG A 136 5.41 5.98 4.81
CA ARG A 136 5.12 6.96 5.87
C ARG A 136 6.09 6.87 7.06
N LEU A 137 6.53 5.67 7.43
CA LEU A 137 7.45 5.47 8.55
C LEU A 137 8.88 5.96 8.25
N GLY A 138 9.15 6.39 7.01
CA GLY A 138 10.52 6.75 6.62
C GLY A 138 11.41 5.52 6.52
N GLU A 139 10.82 4.34 6.37
CA GLU A 139 11.57 3.09 6.26
C GLU A 139 12.09 2.96 4.82
N GLY A 140 13.41 3.06 4.70
CA GLY A 140 14.13 2.89 3.44
C GLY A 140 14.48 4.19 2.71
N ASP A 141 15.30 4.09 1.67
CA ASP A 141 15.73 5.21 0.82
C ASP A 141 14.61 5.73 -0.07
N ILE A 142 13.71 4.86 -0.56
CA ILE A 142 12.54 5.35 -1.28
C ILE A 142 11.73 6.31 -0.41
N SER A 143 11.66 6.08 0.90
CA SER A 143 10.77 6.85 1.75
C SER A 143 11.15 8.34 1.84
N LYS A 144 12.39 8.65 1.45
CA LYS A 144 13.00 9.97 1.43
C LYS A 144 12.85 10.65 0.06
N ASP A 145 12.53 9.89 -0.99
CA ASP A 145 12.38 10.35 -2.37
C ASP A 145 10.91 10.71 -2.68
N LYS A 146 10.53 11.94 -2.31
CA LYS A 146 9.17 12.46 -2.48
C LYS A 146 8.73 12.49 -3.94
N ASP A 147 9.62 12.89 -4.85
CA ASP A 147 9.32 13.00 -6.28
C ASP A 147 8.93 11.64 -6.85
N ARG A 148 9.65 10.60 -6.44
CA ARG A 148 9.35 9.25 -6.89
C ARG A 148 8.00 8.75 -6.42
N TRP A 149 7.60 9.04 -5.17
CA TRP A 149 6.27 8.69 -4.68
C TRP A 149 5.18 9.42 -5.47
N TYR A 150 5.37 10.73 -5.64
CA TYR A 150 4.47 11.55 -6.41
C TYR A 150 4.25 10.91 -7.79
N GLN A 151 5.34 10.60 -8.51
CA GLN A 151 5.28 9.96 -9.82
C GLN A 151 4.55 8.61 -9.79
N PHE A 152 4.82 7.75 -8.80
CA PHE A 152 4.13 6.46 -8.69
C PHE A 152 2.61 6.62 -8.54
N PHE A 153 2.15 7.52 -7.66
CA PHE A 153 0.73 7.75 -7.48
C PHE A 153 0.08 8.38 -8.71
N ILE A 154 0.75 9.30 -9.39
CA ILE A 154 0.28 9.83 -10.68
C ILE A 154 0.12 8.69 -11.70
N GLN A 155 1.12 7.83 -11.86
CA GLN A 155 1.09 6.74 -12.83
C GLN A 155 -0.02 5.72 -12.52
N LEU A 156 -0.16 5.30 -11.25
CA LEU A 156 -1.23 4.39 -10.83
C LEU A 156 -2.62 4.95 -11.16
N PHE A 157 -2.85 6.23 -10.88
CA PHE A 157 -4.13 6.86 -11.18
C PHE A 157 -4.39 6.93 -12.70
N LEU A 158 -3.39 7.34 -13.48
CA LEU A 158 -3.52 7.43 -14.94
C LEU A 158 -3.78 6.06 -15.57
N GLU A 159 -3.09 5.02 -15.11
CA GLU A 159 -3.30 3.64 -15.56
C GLU A 159 -4.70 3.14 -15.16
N ALA A 160 -5.11 3.36 -13.91
CA ALA A 160 -6.45 3.01 -13.43
C ALA A 160 -7.54 3.69 -14.27
N ALA A 161 -7.37 4.98 -14.54
CA ALA A 161 -8.34 5.77 -15.27
C ALA A 161 -8.40 5.39 -16.76
N LYS A 162 -7.24 5.15 -17.39
CA LYS A 162 -7.16 4.71 -18.78
C LYS A 162 -7.84 3.37 -19.01
N ASN A 163 -7.72 2.46 -18.04
CA ASN A 163 -8.39 1.15 -18.07
C ASN A 163 -9.82 1.18 -17.50
N GLU A 164 -10.35 2.36 -17.17
CA GLU A 164 -11.65 2.55 -16.53
C GLU A 164 -11.87 1.68 -15.27
N ASN A 165 -10.79 1.35 -14.54
CA ASN A 165 -10.88 0.53 -13.34
C ASN A 165 -11.59 1.33 -12.22
N LEU A 166 -12.89 1.07 -12.09
CA LEU A 166 -13.78 1.79 -11.19
C LEU A 166 -13.48 1.55 -9.72
N GLU A 167 -12.81 0.45 -9.40
CA GLU A 167 -12.50 0.07 -8.02
C GLU A 167 -11.16 0.64 -7.56
N LEU A 168 -10.16 0.69 -8.46
CA LEU A 168 -8.81 1.09 -8.11
C LEU A 168 -8.69 2.57 -7.69
N ILE A 169 -9.36 3.49 -8.39
CA ILE A 169 -9.32 4.93 -8.08
C ILE A 169 -9.89 5.22 -6.68
N PRO A 170 -11.07 4.70 -6.30
CA PRO A 170 -11.55 4.80 -4.92
C PRO A 170 -10.54 4.32 -3.88
N HIS A 171 -9.85 3.21 -4.14
CA HIS A 171 -8.86 2.68 -3.21
C HIS A 171 -7.61 3.56 -3.13
N LEU A 172 -7.14 4.12 -4.24
CA LEU A 172 -6.05 5.11 -4.27
C LEU A 172 -6.40 6.34 -3.42
N ILE A 173 -7.59 6.90 -3.64
CA ILE A 173 -8.10 8.06 -2.88
C ILE A 173 -8.20 7.71 -1.39
N ARG A 174 -8.80 6.56 -1.07
CA ARG A 174 -8.95 6.08 0.31
C ARG A 174 -7.58 5.92 0.97
N CYS A 175 -6.60 5.33 0.30
CA CYS A 175 -5.27 5.12 0.85
C CYS A 175 -4.56 6.45 1.13
N LEU A 176 -4.57 7.39 0.19
CA LEU A 176 -3.98 8.72 0.39
C LEU A 176 -4.65 9.45 1.55
N ILE A 177 -5.97 9.41 1.67
CA ILE A 177 -6.68 10.14 2.74
C ILE A 177 -6.54 9.43 4.08
N GLN A 178 -6.84 8.13 4.17
CA GLN A 178 -6.93 7.44 5.47
C GLN A 178 -5.56 7.14 6.08
N GLN A 179 -4.53 6.83 5.29
CA GLN A 179 -3.19 6.55 5.83
C GLN A 179 -2.54 7.80 6.44
N ASN A 180 -3.02 9.00 6.09
CA ASN A 180 -2.61 10.24 6.74
C ASN A 180 -3.00 10.31 8.22
N TYR A 181 -4.06 9.60 8.64
CA TYR A 181 -4.68 9.81 9.95
C TYR A 181 -4.53 8.65 10.92
N VAL A 182 -4.14 7.46 10.45
CA VAL A 182 -4.05 6.27 11.30
C VAL A 182 -2.94 6.42 12.36
N LEU A 183 -1.83 7.12 12.08
CA LEU A 183 -0.69 7.23 13.02
C LEU A 183 0.20 8.48 12.82
N SER A 184 -0.17 9.44 11.96
CA SER A 184 0.71 10.55 11.60
C SER A 184 0.34 11.86 12.32
N LYS A 185 1.26 12.32 13.17
CA LYS A 185 1.41 13.75 13.51
C LYS A 185 2.36 14.45 12.52
N THR A 186 2.78 13.77 11.46
CA THR A 186 3.85 14.22 10.55
C THR A 186 3.23 14.88 9.33
N GLU A 187 3.33 16.21 9.31
CA GLU A 187 2.77 17.11 8.31
C GLU A 187 3.22 16.87 6.83
N PRO A 188 4.41 16.32 6.52
CA PRO A 188 4.86 16.16 5.12
C PRO A 188 3.98 15.26 4.25
N PHE A 189 3.32 14.25 4.83
CA PHE A 189 2.51 13.30 4.06
C PHE A 189 1.13 13.87 3.67
N LEU A 190 0.60 14.79 4.48
CA LEU A 190 -0.65 15.51 4.17
C LEU A 190 -0.46 16.45 2.99
N VAL A 191 0.68 17.15 2.94
CA VAL A 191 1.07 18.02 1.83
C VAL A 191 1.15 17.22 0.53
N MET A 192 1.91 16.11 0.54
CA MET A 192 2.07 15.27 -0.64
C MET A 192 0.73 14.68 -1.12
N ALA A 193 -0.13 14.24 -0.20
CA ALA A 193 -1.46 13.76 -0.57
C ALA A 193 -2.31 14.86 -1.23
N ALA A 194 -2.23 16.10 -0.74
CA ALA A 194 -2.91 17.24 -1.35
C ALA A 194 -2.43 17.50 -2.78
N GLU A 195 -1.11 17.51 -2.99
CA GLU A 195 -0.49 17.73 -4.31
C GLU A 195 -0.85 16.63 -5.31
N ILE A 196 -0.79 15.36 -4.89
CA ILE A 196 -1.15 14.21 -5.72
C ILE A 196 -2.62 14.29 -6.13
N ILE A 197 -3.53 14.53 -5.18
CA ILE A 197 -4.97 14.61 -5.46
C ILE A 197 -5.27 15.83 -6.34
N HIS A 198 -4.65 16.97 -6.07
CA HIS A 198 -4.79 18.16 -6.90
C HIS A 198 -4.34 17.89 -8.33
N SER A 199 -3.18 17.25 -8.51
CA SER A 199 -2.69 16.82 -9.81
C SER A 199 -3.69 15.92 -10.53
N TRP A 200 -4.25 14.91 -9.86
CA TRP A 200 -5.30 14.07 -10.43
C TRP A 200 -6.53 14.87 -10.87
N MET A 201 -6.98 15.84 -10.05
CA MET A 201 -8.13 16.71 -10.33
C MET A 201 -7.96 17.56 -11.59
N THR A 202 -6.72 17.89 -11.98
CA THR A 202 -6.43 18.67 -13.20
C THR A 202 -6.43 17.82 -14.47
N THR A 203 -6.44 16.49 -14.36
CA THR A 203 -6.45 15.59 -15.52
C THR A 203 -7.85 15.49 -16.14
N SER A 204 -7.90 15.20 -17.45
CA SER A 204 -9.17 14.91 -18.15
C SER A 204 -9.86 13.62 -17.68
N TYR A 205 -9.13 12.77 -16.95
CA TYR A 205 -9.63 11.52 -16.38
C TYR A 205 -10.43 11.72 -15.09
N TRP A 206 -10.30 12.89 -14.45
CA TRP A 206 -11.01 13.17 -13.21
C TRP A 206 -12.51 13.37 -13.46
N LYS A 207 -13.33 12.52 -12.81
CA LYS A 207 -14.80 12.55 -12.94
C LYS A 207 -15.42 13.18 -11.68
N PRO A 208 -16.56 13.89 -11.76
CA PRO A 208 -17.23 14.49 -10.61
C PRO A 208 -17.54 13.53 -9.44
N ARG A 209 -17.73 12.23 -9.73
CA ARG A 209 -17.91 11.20 -8.69
C ARG A 209 -16.68 11.03 -7.79
N TYR A 210 -15.47 11.26 -8.30
CA TYR A 210 -14.24 11.16 -7.51
C TYR A 210 -14.11 12.35 -6.56
N THR A 211 -14.50 13.56 -6.97
CA THR A 211 -14.63 14.71 -6.07
C THR A 211 -15.54 14.40 -4.88
N ARG A 212 -16.73 13.85 -5.15
CA ARG A 212 -17.68 13.46 -4.08
C ARG A 212 -17.09 12.40 -3.16
N LEU A 213 -16.29 11.48 -3.70
CA LEU A 213 -15.65 10.44 -2.90
C LEU A 213 -14.56 11.01 -1.99
N VAL A 214 -13.70 11.89 -2.50
CA VAL A 214 -12.69 12.60 -1.69
C VAL A 214 -13.38 13.36 -0.56
N GLN A 215 -14.42 14.14 -0.88
CA GLN A 215 -15.21 14.88 0.12
C GLN A 215 -15.79 13.94 1.18
N GLY A 216 -16.42 12.82 0.78
CA GLY A 216 -16.98 11.85 1.70
C GLY A 216 -15.94 11.24 2.66
N TYR A 217 -14.74 10.91 2.16
CA TYR A 217 -13.66 10.43 3.02
C TYR A 217 -13.12 11.52 3.95
N LEU A 218 -12.95 12.76 3.47
CA LEU A 218 -12.51 13.88 4.32
C LEU A 218 -13.53 14.17 5.42
N GLU A 219 -14.83 14.16 5.12
CA GLU A 219 -15.89 14.32 6.12
C GLU A 219 -15.89 13.18 7.14
N GLN A 220 -15.67 11.93 6.70
CA GLN A 220 -15.57 10.78 7.58
C GLN A 220 -14.40 10.93 8.56
N GLU A 221 -13.23 11.33 8.07
CA GLU A 221 -12.04 11.54 8.92
C GLU A 221 -12.19 12.76 9.82
N GLN A 222 -12.82 13.84 9.34
CA GLN A 222 -13.11 15.02 10.17
C GLN A 222 -14.02 14.66 11.36
N LYS A 223 -15.05 13.81 11.14
CA LYS A 223 -15.93 13.31 12.21
C LYS A 223 -15.19 12.47 13.26
N LYS A 224 -14.03 11.89 12.92
CA LYS A 224 -13.14 11.20 13.86
C LYS A 224 -12.22 12.15 14.63
N GLY A 225 -12.26 13.46 14.35
CA GLY A 225 -11.43 14.48 15.01
C GLY A 225 -10.09 14.74 14.30
N ASN A 226 -9.91 14.26 13.06
CA ASN A 226 -8.66 14.41 12.34
C ASN A 226 -8.51 15.80 11.72
N GLN A 227 -7.82 16.71 12.42
CA GLN A 227 -7.68 18.12 12.03
C GLN A 227 -7.01 18.33 10.65
N GLY A 228 -6.13 17.42 10.23
CA GLY A 228 -5.47 17.50 8.92
C GLY A 228 -6.44 17.49 7.72
N THR A 229 -7.70 17.06 7.91
CA THR A 229 -8.71 17.16 6.85
C THR A 229 -9.02 18.59 6.48
N LEU A 230 -8.89 19.54 7.41
CA LEU A 230 -9.11 20.97 7.16
C LEU A 230 -8.11 21.50 6.12
N TYR A 231 -6.85 21.09 6.25
CA TYR A 231 -5.80 21.43 5.30
C TYR A 231 -6.11 20.87 3.90
N LEU A 232 -6.53 19.60 3.80
CA LEU A 232 -6.92 19.01 2.52
C LEU A 232 -8.15 19.69 1.91
N PHE A 233 -9.17 20.02 2.70
CA PHE A 233 -10.33 20.78 2.21
C PHE A 233 -9.93 22.16 1.66
N TYR A 234 -9.01 22.84 2.34
CA TYR A 234 -8.47 24.13 1.89
C TYR A 234 -7.66 23.99 0.58
N LYS A 235 -6.68 23.09 0.54
CA LYS A 235 -5.80 22.91 -0.63
C LYS A 235 -6.53 22.43 -1.87
N LEU A 236 -7.57 21.61 -1.71
CA LEU A 236 -8.36 21.10 -2.82
C LEU A 236 -9.51 22.03 -3.24
N ASP A 237 -9.57 23.24 -2.66
CA ASP A 237 -10.59 24.27 -2.91
C ASP A 237 -12.03 23.80 -2.68
N PHE A 238 -12.22 22.82 -1.80
CA PHE A 238 -13.55 22.32 -1.45
C PHE A 238 -14.29 23.22 -0.47
N SER A 239 -13.58 24.14 0.20
CA SER A 239 -14.16 25.10 1.13
C SER A 239 -15.00 26.20 0.47
N LYS A 240 -14.86 26.43 -0.85
CA LYS A 240 -15.69 27.42 -1.54
C LYS A 240 -17.05 26.82 -1.81
N SER A 241 -18.10 27.40 -1.21
CA SER A 241 -19.48 27.02 -1.49
C SER A 241 -19.74 27.17 -2.99
N SER A 242 -19.83 26.05 -3.71
CA SER A 242 -20.36 26.08 -5.06
C SER A 242 -21.80 26.59 -4.95
N THR A 243 -22.12 27.63 -5.72
CA THR A 243 -23.35 28.42 -5.66
C THR A 243 -24.64 27.65 -5.96
N GLY A 244 -24.64 26.31 -5.95
CA GLY A 244 -25.77 25.48 -6.35
C GLY A 244 -26.08 24.27 -5.49
N THR A 245 -25.22 23.83 -4.55
CA THR A 245 -25.58 22.74 -3.63
C THR A 245 -24.81 22.85 -2.32
N HIS A 246 -25.54 22.99 -1.21
CA HIS A 246 -25.04 23.06 0.15
C HIS A 246 -24.39 21.73 0.60
N PHE A 247 -23.15 21.47 0.19
CA PHE A 247 -22.40 20.30 0.68
C PHE A 247 -21.49 20.66 1.85
N PHE A 248 -20.82 21.81 1.82
CA PHE A 248 -20.43 22.47 3.05
C PHE A 248 -21.68 23.08 3.66
N ASN A 249 -22.18 22.46 4.73
CA ASN A 249 -23.16 23.10 5.58
C ASN A 249 -22.55 24.44 5.99
N SER A 250 -23.14 25.55 5.55
CA SER A 250 -22.65 26.94 5.69
C SER A 250 -22.52 27.42 7.14
N LYS A 251 -22.55 26.50 8.11
CA LYS A 251 -22.50 26.75 9.55
C LYS A 251 -21.11 26.60 10.17
N ASN A 252 -20.13 26.04 9.48
CA ASN A 252 -18.76 25.96 9.99
C ASN A 252 -17.84 26.84 9.14
N SER A 253 -17.97 28.16 9.30
CA SER A 253 -16.85 29.04 9.00
C SER A 253 -15.62 28.53 9.76
N LEU A 254 -14.49 28.34 9.05
CA LEU A 254 -13.22 28.01 9.70
C LEU A 254 -12.98 28.99 10.84
N SER A 255 -12.75 28.46 12.05
CA SER A 255 -12.41 29.27 13.21
C SER A 255 -11.03 29.92 13.03
N ASN A 256 -10.71 30.92 13.84
CA ASN A 256 -9.37 31.52 13.83
C ASN A 256 -8.28 30.47 14.14
N ASP A 257 -8.58 29.47 14.95
CA ASP A 257 -7.61 28.41 15.30
C ASP A 257 -7.44 27.41 14.16
N ASP A 258 -8.50 27.11 13.40
CA ASP A 258 -8.41 26.32 12.16
C ASP A 258 -7.50 27.00 11.13
N TRP A 259 -7.63 28.33 10.98
CA TRP A 259 -6.77 29.11 10.09
C TRP A 259 -5.30 29.11 10.51
N LYS A 260 -5.02 29.23 11.81
CA LYS A 260 -3.66 29.13 12.34
C LYS A 260 -3.05 27.76 12.04
N PHE A 261 -3.83 26.69 12.20
CA PHE A 261 -3.39 25.32 11.88
C PHE A 261 -3.08 25.16 10.39
N ILE A 262 -3.94 25.66 9.49
CA ILE A 262 -3.66 25.63 8.05
C ILE A 262 -2.37 26.41 7.73
N GLN A 263 -2.19 27.60 8.32
CA GLN A 263 -1.00 28.42 8.13
C GLN A 263 0.28 27.76 8.66
N SER A 264 0.22 26.99 9.74
CA SER A 264 1.40 26.28 10.24
C SER A 264 1.85 25.18 9.26
N ILE A 265 0.91 24.43 8.67
CA ILE A 265 1.25 23.42 7.66
C ILE A 265 1.82 24.07 6.40
N GLU A 266 1.26 25.19 5.94
CA GLU A 266 1.80 25.95 4.79
C GLU A 266 3.23 26.44 5.03
N GLN A 267 3.51 26.90 6.24
CA GLN A 267 4.84 27.36 6.61
C GLN A 267 5.84 26.20 6.62
N LEU A 268 5.47 25.05 7.19
CA LEU A 268 6.30 23.86 7.20
C LEU A 268 6.54 23.30 5.79
N HIS A 269 5.54 23.36 4.91
CA HIS A 269 5.72 22.99 3.50
C HIS A 269 6.77 23.87 2.81
N LYS A 270 6.72 25.19 3.00
CA LYS A 270 7.72 26.11 2.45
C LYS A 270 9.12 25.81 2.97
N GLU A 271 9.25 25.47 4.25
CA GLU A 271 10.53 25.12 4.86
C GLU A 271 11.11 23.83 4.25
N LEU A 272 10.26 22.82 4.03
CA LEU A 272 10.65 21.56 3.38
C LEU A 272 11.08 21.75 1.91
N ASP A 273 10.50 22.71 1.20
CA ASP A 273 10.87 23.03 -0.19
C ASP A 273 12.18 23.82 -0.27
N ILE A 274 12.53 24.59 0.77
CA ILE A 274 13.77 25.37 0.83
C ILE A 274 14.99 24.48 1.13
N GLU A 275 14.81 23.39 1.88
CA GLU A 275 15.90 22.48 2.26
C GLU A 275 16.30 21.47 1.17
N LEU A 276 15.47 21.29 0.13
CA LEU A 276 15.74 20.32 -0.94
C LEU A 276 16.29 21.04 -2.19
N PRO A 277 17.55 20.77 -2.60
CA PRO A 277 18.08 21.36 -3.82
C PRO A 277 17.26 20.85 -5.02
N VAL A 278 16.81 21.78 -5.86
CA VAL A 278 16.18 21.52 -7.16
C VAL A 278 17.16 20.76 -8.05
N GLN A 279 17.25 19.43 -7.91
CA GLN A 279 18.03 18.59 -8.80
C GLN A 279 17.21 18.26 -10.05
N ASN A 280 17.21 19.25 -10.94
CA ASN A 280 17.02 19.02 -12.36
C ASN A 280 18.05 18.00 -12.87
N LYS A 281 17.64 16.74 -13.02
CA LYS A 281 18.10 15.78 -14.04
C LYS A 281 17.22 14.53 -13.98
N MET A 282 16.09 14.59 -14.66
CA MET A 282 15.33 13.39 -15.02
C MET A 282 16.11 12.62 -16.09
N ASP A 283 16.86 11.60 -15.65
CA ASP A 283 17.44 10.61 -16.56
C ASP A 283 16.34 9.69 -17.12
N GLU A 284 16.50 9.30 -18.38
CA GLU A 284 15.64 8.41 -19.18
C GLU A 284 15.43 6.99 -18.60
N LYS A 285 15.83 6.75 -17.35
CA LYS A 285 15.91 5.43 -16.71
C LYS A 285 14.56 4.80 -16.33
N TYR A 286 13.46 5.54 -16.47
CA TYR A 286 12.14 5.14 -15.95
C TYR A 286 11.09 4.80 -17.03
N LYS A 287 11.50 4.65 -18.29
CA LYS A 287 10.61 4.21 -19.39
C LYS A 287 10.25 2.72 -19.38
N THR A 288 10.79 1.92 -18.46
CA THR A 288 10.59 0.45 -18.43
C THR A 288 9.89 -0.01 -17.16
N PHE A 289 8.60 0.30 -17.04
CA PHE A 289 7.69 -0.45 -16.16
C PHE A 289 6.42 -0.89 -16.92
N SER A 290 6.57 -1.23 -18.20
CA SER A 290 5.52 -1.84 -19.02
C SER A 290 5.95 -3.23 -19.50
N VAL A 291 6.10 -4.19 -18.58
CA VAL A 291 5.99 -5.61 -18.93
C VAL A 291 5.38 -6.33 -17.75
N LEU A 292 4.08 -6.60 -17.82
CA LEU A 292 3.39 -7.85 -17.51
C LEU A 292 1.92 -7.70 -17.90
#